data_AF-A0A0B1T9U2-F1
#
_entry.id   AF-A0A0B1T9U2-F1
#
_cell.length_a   1.000
_cell.length_b   1.000
_cell.length_c   1.000
_cell.angle_alpha   90.00
_cell.angle_beta   90.00
_cell.angle_gamma   90.00
#
_symmetry.space_group_name_H-M   'P 1'
#
loop_
_entity.id
_entity.type
_entity.pdbx_description
1 polymer ?
#
loop_
_entity_poly.entity_id
_entity_poly.type
_entity_poly.pdbx_seq_one_letter_code
_entity_poly.pdbx_strand_id
1 'polypeptide(L)'
;MPAGLFFPNSQCKVSYKKVPTNALMSAIQLGIANSIGSLASRPDRDLLLQDFEKIENVAFPASTCTEPLRELSNAGASGSIFYVSQDDQFIIKTVQHKEAEFLQKLLPGYYMNLQQNPKTLLPKFFGLFCYQSLGKNIRLLVMNNLLPQNVTMHEKYDLKGSTYKRLASKAERAKASPTLKDLDFIENHPNEGLSMDPVSYDSLIRTISRDCLVLESFKIMDYSLLVGIHNVELTTGGRYQTAPVKQDSEDEVDHGDDLPSTSRGESEQRKRVCISENYVAE
;
A
#
# COMPACT_ATOMS: atom_id res chain seq x y z
N MET A 1 15.30 1.27 24.50
CA MET A 1 14.47 0.07 24.26
C MET A 1 14.90 -0.51 22.91
N PRO A 2 15.60 -1.66 22.83
CA PRO A 2 16.08 -2.12 21.53
C PRO A 2 14.92 -2.68 20.69
N ALA A 3 14.95 -2.34 19.40
CA ALA A 3 14.07 -2.83 18.36
C ALA A 3 14.00 -4.37 18.33
N GLY A 4 12.85 -4.91 17.95
CA GLY A 4 12.62 -6.35 17.86
C GLY A 4 13.61 -7.01 16.90
N LEU A 5 14.58 -7.75 17.44
CA LEU A 5 15.58 -8.49 16.67
C LEU A 5 15.00 -9.82 16.17
N PHE A 6 15.11 -10.05 14.86
CA PHE A 6 14.90 -11.33 14.21
C PHE A 6 16.13 -12.22 14.39
N PHE A 7 15.94 -13.51 14.60
CA PHE A 7 17.03 -14.49 14.66
C PHE A 7 16.96 -15.41 13.43
N PRO A 8 17.94 -15.34 12.51
CA PRO A 8 18.11 -16.37 11.50
C PRO A 8 18.70 -17.63 12.16
N ASN A 9 17.99 -18.75 12.09
CA ASN A 9 18.58 -20.06 12.42
C ASN A 9 19.17 -20.71 11.16
N SER A 10 20.11 -21.64 11.36
CA SER A 10 20.89 -22.41 10.38
C SER A 10 20.07 -23.25 9.37
N GLN A 11 18.75 -23.08 9.32
CA GLN A 11 17.81 -23.72 8.39
C GLN A 11 16.94 -22.71 7.62
N CYS A 12 17.37 -21.46 7.45
CA CYS A 12 16.63 -20.44 6.67
C CYS A 12 15.19 -20.15 7.17
N LYS A 13 14.90 -20.41 8.45
CA LYS A 13 13.62 -20.06 9.08
C LYS A 13 13.76 -18.76 9.85
N VAL A 14 13.01 -17.74 9.44
CA VAL A 14 12.85 -16.48 10.18
C VAL A 14 11.87 -16.72 11.34
N SER A 15 12.19 -16.20 12.53
CA SER A 15 11.34 -16.31 13.70
C SER A 15 11.04 -14.93 14.27
N TYR A 16 9.77 -14.66 14.60
CA TYR A 16 9.34 -13.44 15.27
C TYR A 16 9.07 -13.75 16.74
N LYS A 17 9.78 -13.07 17.66
CA LYS A 17 9.56 -13.22 19.11
C LYS A 17 9.51 -14.70 19.59
N LYS A 18 10.28 -15.60 18.95
CA LYS A 18 10.34 -17.07 19.17
C LYS A 18 9.19 -17.89 18.57
N VAL A 19 8.27 -17.29 17.82
CA VAL A 19 7.25 -18.01 17.03
C VAL A 19 7.74 -18.12 15.58
N PRO A 20 7.74 -19.32 14.97
CA PRO A 20 8.05 -19.46 13.55
C PRO A 20 7.05 -18.67 12.70
N THR A 21 7.53 -17.89 11.73
CA THR A 21 6.68 -17.03 10.89
C THR A 21 5.53 -17.82 10.24
N ASN A 22 5.78 -19.04 9.76
CA ASN A 22 4.73 -19.86 9.13
C ASN A 22 3.60 -20.22 10.11
N ALA A 23 3.93 -20.52 11.37
CA ALA A 23 2.91 -20.84 12.38
C ALA A 23 2.05 -19.63 12.71
N LEU A 24 2.65 -18.43 12.72
CA LEU A 24 1.92 -17.18 12.86
C LEU A 24 0.98 -16.97 11.67
N MET A 25 1.46 -17.13 10.43
CA MET A 25 0.65 -16.96 9.22
C MET A 25 -0.57 -17.89 9.18
N SER A 26 -0.38 -19.18 9.47
CA SER A 26 -1.48 -20.14 9.49
C SER A 26 -2.51 -19.83 10.58
N ALA A 27 -2.08 -19.42 11.76
CA ALA A 27 -3.00 -19.02 12.84
C ALA A 27 -3.80 -17.76 12.49
N ILE A 28 -3.19 -16.81 11.79
CA ILE A 28 -3.85 -15.59 11.29
C ILE A 28 -4.97 -15.97 10.32
N GLN A 29 -4.65 -16.81 9.32
CA GLN A 29 -5.63 -17.22 8.32
C GLN A 29 -6.80 -17.98 8.93
N LEU A 30 -6.52 -18.95 9.82
CA LEU A 30 -7.56 -19.69 10.51
C LEU A 30 -8.46 -18.77 11.33
N GLY A 31 -7.86 -17.85 12.09
CA GLY A 31 -8.57 -16.88 12.91
C GLY A 31 -9.51 -16.00 12.10
N ILE A 32 -9.00 -15.46 10.99
CA ILE A 32 -9.78 -14.62 10.06
C ILE A 32 -10.91 -15.44 9.42
N ALA A 33 -10.60 -16.62 8.87
CA ALA A 33 -11.59 -17.47 8.21
C ALA A 33 -12.73 -17.88 9.14
N ASN A 34 -12.41 -18.26 10.38
CA ASN A 34 -13.42 -18.60 11.38
C ASN A 34 -14.26 -17.38 11.80
N SER A 35 -13.63 -16.22 11.96
CA SER A 35 -14.34 -14.98 12.32
C SER A 35 -15.33 -14.58 11.21
N ILE A 36 -14.91 -14.61 9.94
CA ILE A 36 -15.76 -14.31 8.79
C ILE A 36 -16.87 -15.36 8.64
N GLY A 37 -16.56 -16.65 8.76
CA GLY A 37 -17.56 -17.72 8.66
C GLY A 37 -18.62 -17.63 9.76
N SER A 38 -18.21 -17.33 10.99
CA SER A 38 -19.12 -17.06 12.11
C SER A 38 -19.98 -15.82 11.85
N LEU A 39 -19.40 -14.73 11.34
CA LEU A 39 -20.13 -13.50 11.02
C LEU A 39 -21.16 -13.71 9.89
N ALA A 40 -20.79 -14.42 8.83
CA ALA A 40 -21.65 -14.72 7.69
C ALA A 40 -22.87 -15.61 8.06
N SER A 41 -22.80 -16.32 9.19
CA SER A 41 -23.93 -17.10 9.72
C SER A 41 -24.96 -16.24 10.48
N ARG A 42 -24.61 -14.99 10.80
CA ARG A 42 -25.49 -14.06 11.52
C ARG A 42 -26.27 -13.21 10.50
N PRO A 43 -27.52 -12.83 10.78
CA PRO A 43 -28.27 -11.95 9.89
C PRO A 43 -27.64 -10.56 9.88
N ASP A 44 -27.64 -9.94 8.70
CA ASP A 44 -27.21 -8.55 8.53
C ASP A 44 -28.08 -7.61 9.38
N ARG A 45 -27.44 -6.66 10.04
CA ARG A 45 -28.09 -5.65 10.88
C ARG A 45 -27.28 -4.37 10.90
N ASP A 46 -27.95 -3.27 11.27
CA ASP A 46 -27.29 -1.99 11.47
C ASP A 46 -26.26 -2.06 12.60
N LEU A 47 -25.15 -1.35 12.39
CA LEU A 47 -24.11 -1.14 13.39
C LEU A 47 -24.59 -0.18 14.46
N LEU A 48 -24.40 -0.55 15.72
CA LEU A 48 -24.63 0.29 16.88
C LEU A 48 -23.29 0.75 17.46
N LEU A 49 -23.33 1.84 18.24
CA LEU A 49 -22.10 2.38 18.85
C LEU A 49 -21.42 1.35 19.77
N GLN A 50 -22.19 0.48 20.42
CA GLN A 50 -21.67 -0.59 21.28
C GLN A 50 -20.85 -1.64 20.48
N ASP A 51 -21.08 -1.77 19.17
CA ASP A 51 -20.36 -2.75 18.34
C ASP A 51 -18.88 -2.36 18.17
N PHE A 52 -18.54 -1.07 18.23
CA PHE A 52 -17.14 -0.61 18.11
C PHE A 52 -16.26 -0.95 19.32
N GLU A 53 -16.86 -1.22 20.48
CA GLU A 53 -16.15 -1.61 21.71
C GLU A 53 -16.08 -3.12 21.92
N LYS A 54 -16.81 -3.89 21.11
CA LYS A 54 -16.96 -5.33 21.30
C LYS A 54 -15.72 -6.08 20.79
N ILE A 55 -15.16 -6.93 21.64
CA ILE A 55 -14.06 -7.85 21.29
C ILE A 55 -14.54 -9.29 21.44
N GLU A 56 -14.53 -10.04 20.34
CA GLU A 56 -14.84 -11.48 20.35
C GLU A 56 -13.55 -12.29 20.51
N ASN A 57 -13.50 -13.16 21.52
CA ASN A 57 -12.36 -14.04 21.77
C ASN A 57 -12.69 -15.46 21.33
N VAL A 58 -11.85 -16.04 20.48
CA VAL A 58 -11.99 -17.42 20.00
C VAL A 58 -10.69 -18.17 20.28
N ALA A 59 -10.80 -19.33 20.92
CA ALA A 59 -9.68 -20.22 21.17
C ALA A 59 -9.60 -21.27 20.06
N PHE A 60 -8.42 -21.43 19.46
CA PHE A 60 -8.16 -22.46 18.45
C PHE A 60 -7.26 -23.55 19.03
N PRO A 61 -7.59 -24.85 18.83
CA PRO A 61 -6.66 -25.93 19.12
C PRO A 61 -5.47 -25.87 18.15
N ALA A 62 -4.28 -26.31 18.59
CA ALA A 62 -3.00 -26.12 17.90
C ALA A 62 -2.86 -26.83 16.52
N SER A 63 -3.89 -27.52 16.03
CA SER A 63 -3.82 -28.51 14.95
C SER A 63 -4.37 -28.06 13.58
N THR A 64 -4.64 -26.77 13.37
CA THR A 64 -5.19 -26.27 12.09
C THR A 64 -4.23 -25.30 11.42
N CYS A 65 -3.60 -25.73 10.33
CA CYS A 65 -2.77 -24.86 9.50
C CYS A 65 -3.26 -24.89 8.04
N THR A 66 -3.47 -23.71 7.46
CA THR A 66 -3.65 -23.48 6.02
C THR A 66 -2.45 -22.71 5.44
N GLU A 67 -2.45 -22.57 4.10
CA GLU A 67 -1.41 -22.05 3.20
C GLU A 67 -0.60 -20.82 3.67
N PRO A 68 0.65 -20.60 3.22
CA PRO A 68 1.48 -19.51 3.73
C PRO A 68 1.07 -18.11 3.20
N LEU A 69 1.22 -17.07 4.04
CA LEU A 69 1.16 -15.66 3.60
C LEU A 69 2.53 -15.20 3.07
N ARG A 70 2.57 -14.17 2.23
CA ARG A 70 3.82 -13.58 1.76
C ARG A 70 4.24 -12.40 2.63
N GLU A 71 5.42 -12.50 3.25
CA GLU A 71 6.02 -11.40 4.01
C GLU A 71 6.62 -10.34 3.07
N LEU A 72 6.42 -9.06 3.40
CA LEU A 72 7.06 -7.94 2.72
C LEU A 72 8.31 -7.53 3.51
N SER A 73 9.45 -7.44 2.82
CA SER A 73 10.74 -7.04 3.41
C SER A 73 10.85 -5.54 3.75
N ASN A 74 9.77 -4.79 3.59
CA ASN A 74 9.73 -3.37 3.88
C ASN A 74 9.32 -3.16 5.35
N ALA A 75 10.32 -3.16 6.24
CA ALA A 75 10.13 -2.63 7.58
C ALA A 75 9.84 -1.12 7.46
N GLY A 76 8.62 -0.71 7.80
CA GLY A 76 8.33 0.69 8.06
C GLY A 76 9.25 1.22 9.16
N ALA A 77 9.40 2.54 9.29
CA ALA A 77 10.25 3.16 10.31
C ALA A 77 9.93 2.68 11.75
N SER A 78 8.70 2.23 12.00
CA SER A 78 8.22 1.73 13.29
C SER A 78 8.64 0.30 13.65
N GLY A 79 9.33 -0.43 12.77
CA GLY A 79 9.66 -1.85 12.99
C GLY A 79 8.45 -2.79 12.92
N SER A 80 7.36 -2.32 12.29
CA SER A 80 6.19 -3.13 11.95
C SER A 80 6.49 -4.07 10.78
N ILE A 81 5.90 -5.26 10.83
CA ILE A 81 5.95 -6.27 9.77
C ILE A 81 4.70 -6.10 8.92
N PHE A 82 4.89 -6.20 7.61
CA PHE A 82 3.81 -6.18 6.64
C PHE A 82 3.74 -7.53 5.93
N TYR A 83 2.53 -8.05 5.78
CA TYR A 83 2.22 -9.18 4.92
C TYR A 83 1.27 -8.70 3.84
N VAL A 84 1.24 -9.43 2.74
CA VAL A 84 0.30 -9.20 1.65
C VAL A 84 -0.42 -10.51 1.31
N SER A 85 -1.71 -10.41 0.99
CA SER A 85 -2.49 -11.55 0.53
C SER A 85 -1.99 -12.05 -0.83
N GLN A 86 -2.30 -13.30 -1.16
CA GLN A 86 -1.84 -13.95 -2.40
C GLN A 86 -2.43 -13.29 -3.66
N ASP A 87 -3.67 -12.79 -3.56
CA ASP A 87 -4.38 -12.03 -4.60
C ASP A 87 -4.01 -10.54 -4.63
N ASP A 88 -3.08 -10.14 -3.75
CA ASP A 88 -2.54 -8.79 -3.63
C ASP A 88 -3.57 -7.69 -3.33
N GLN A 89 -4.75 -8.06 -2.83
CA GLN A 89 -5.82 -7.13 -2.48
C GLN A 89 -5.67 -6.55 -1.07
N PHE A 90 -4.99 -7.26 -0.16
CA PHE A 90 -4.94 -6.93 1.25
C PHE A 90 -3.52 -6.82 1.78
N ILE A 91 -3.30 -5.83 2.63
CA ILE A 91 -2.11 -5.68 3.46
C ILE A 91 -2.49 -6.04 4.90
N ILE A 92 -1.65 -6.83 5.55
CA ILE A 92 -1.73 -7.11 6.99
C ILE A 92 -0.52 -6.48 7.66
N LYS A 93 -0.76 -5.48 8.52
CA LYS A 93 0.28 -4.78 9.26
C LYS A 93 0.26 -5.21 10.73
N THR A 94 1.42 -5.54 11.29
CA THR A 94 1.53 -5.68 12.75
C THR A 94 1.52 -4.31 13.41
N VAL A 95 0.65 -4.12 14.40
CA VAL A 95 0.51 -2.86 15.14
C VAL A 95 0.86 -3.04 16.62
N GLN A 96 1.30 -1.97 17.25
CA GLN A 96 1.53 -1.92 18.69
C GLN A 96 0.20 -1.90 19.45
N HIS A 97 0.28 -2.15 20.75
CA HIS A 97 -0.91 -2.13 21.61
C HIS A 97 -1.62 -0.77 21.58
N LYS A 98 -0.85 0.33 21.69
CA LYS A 98 -1.38 1.70 21.69
C LYS A 98 -2.06 2.05 20.36
N GLU A 99 -1.47 1.67 19.23
CA GLU A 99 -2.06 1.86 17.90
C GLU A 99 -3.41 1.14 17.77
N ALA A 100 -3.52 -0.10 18.26
CA ALA A 100 -4.76 -0.86 18.23
C ALA A 100 -5.85 -0.30 19.15
N GLU A 101 -5.48 0.21 20.32
CA GLU A 101 -6.43 0.92 21.21
C GLU A 101 -6.88 2.24 20.61
N PHE A 102 -5.95 2.97 19.99
CA PHE A 102 -6.26 4.21 19.29
C PHE A 102 -7.22 3.95 18.13
N LEU A 103 -6.97 2.91 17.31
CA LEU A 103 -7.83 2.56 16.19
C LEU A 103 -9.26 2.29 16.65
N GLN A 104 -9.47 1.57 17.77
CA GLN A 104 -10.81 1.35 18.32
C GLN A 104 -11.53 2.67 18.67
N LYS A 105 -10.81 3.64 19.25
CA LYS A 105 -11.34 4.98 19.54
C LYS A 105 -11.62 5.81 18.28
N LEU A 106 -10.89 5.55 17.20
CA LEU A 106 -11.07 6.18 15.90
C LEU A 106 -12.33 5.67 15.17
N LEU A 107 -12.74 4.41 15.38
CA LEU A 107 -13.78 3.75 14.58
C LEU A 107 -15.10 4.53 14.43
N PRO A 108 -15.68 5.17 15.47
CA PRO A 108 -16.93 5.91 15.30
C PRO A 108 -16.79 7.09 14.32
N GLY A 109 -15.73 7.89 14.44
CA GLY A 109 -15.50 9.00 13.52
C GLY A 109 -15.04 8.56 12.14
N TYR A 110 -14.28 7.46 12.06
CA TYR A 110 -13.95 6.83 10.78
C TYR A 110 -15.21 6.35 10.05
N TYR A 111 -16.16 5.71 10.75
CA TYR A 111 -17.44 5.32 10.17
C TYR A 111 -18.23 6.53 9.65
N MET A 112 -18.31 7.61 10.44
CA MET A 112 -18.95 8.86 9.98
C MET A 112 -18.28 9.42 8.72
N ASN A 113 -16.94 9.42 8.65
CA ASN A 113 -16.22 9.87 7.47
C ASN A 113 -16.53 9.00 6.25
N LEU A 114 -16.60 7.68 6.39
CA LEU A 114 -16.98 6.80 5.28
C LEU A 114 -18.37 7.11 4.71
N GLN A 115 -19.33 7.45 5.58
CA GLN A 115 -20.69 7.81 5.14
C GLN A 115 -20.73 9.20 4.47
N GLN A 116 -19.96 10.16 4.97
CA GLN A 116 -19.99 11.55 4.51
C GLN A 116 -18.98 11.87 3.39
N ASN A 117 -17.95 11.06 3.24
CA ASN A 117 -16.87 11.22 2.27
C ASN A 117 -16.54 9.86 1.62
N PRO A 118 -17.41 9.32 0.75
CA PRO A 118 -17.24 7.97 0.19
C PRO A 118 -15.97 7.81 -0.67
N LYS A 119 -15.39 8.92 -1.13
CA LYS A 119 -14.13 8.95 -1.89
C LYS A 119 -12.88 9.11 -1.02
N THR A 120 -13.01 9.11 0.32
CA THR A 120 -11.89 9.27 1.26
C THR A 120 -10.69 8.40 0.91
N LEU A 121 -9.52 8.99 1.04
CA LEU A 121 -8.20 8.40 0.81
C LEU A 121 -7.64 7.72 2.06
N LEU A 122 -8.31 7.83 3.21
CA LEU A 122 -7.94 7.12 4.43
C LEU A 122 -7.92 5.60 4.19
N PRO A 123 -7.02 4.86 4.85
CA PRO A 123 -6.94 3.40 4.72
C PRO A 123 -8.28 2.74 5.02
N LYS A 124 -8.61 1.72 4.22
CA LYS A 124 -9.80 0.91 4.42
C LYS A 124 -9.47 -0.22 5.38
N PHE A 125 -9.82 -0.02 6.65
CA PHE A 125 -9.67 -1.05 7.67
C PHE A 125 -10.74 -2.13 7.51
N PHE A 126 -10.32 -3.38 7.37
CA PHE A 126 -11.21 -4.53 7.20
C PHE A 126 -11.27 -5.44 8.43
N GLY A 127 -10.26 -5.36 9.30
CA GLY A 127 -10.28 -6.10 10.55
C GLY A 127 -9.10 -5.79 11.44
N LEU A 128 -9.32 -5.82 12.74
CA LEU A 128 -8.30 -5.72 13.77
C LEU A 128 -8.33 -7.01 14.60
N PHE A 129 -7.24 -7.77 14.56
CA PHE A 129 -7.13 -9.06 15.23
C PHE A 129 -6.00 -9.03 16.26
N CYS A 130 -6.14 -9.84 17.31
CA CYS A 130 -5.09 -10.07 18.28
C CYS A 130 -4.82 -11.58 18.39
N TYR A 131 -3.68 -12.02 17.89
CA TYR A 131 -3.19 -13.38 18.10
C TYR A 131 -2.38 -13.44 19.39
N GLN A 132 -2.83 -14.29 20.32
CA GLN A 132 -2.16 -14.53 21.59
C GLN A 132 -1.50 -15.90 21.58
N SER A 133 -0.20 -15.94 21.84
CA SER A 133 0.57 -17.18 21.91
C SER A 133 1.69 -17.08 22.93
N LEU A 134 1.78 -18.08 23.82
CA LEU A 134 2.82 -18.18 24.86
C LEU A 134 3.01 -16.88 25.67
N GLY A 135 1.88 -16.24 26.04
CA GLY A 135 1.88 -14.98 26.80
C GLY A 135 2.26 -13.73 26.01
N LYS A 136 2.43 -13.82 24.68
CA LYS A 136 2.69 -12.69 23.79
C LYS A 136 1.48 -12.38 22.93
N ASN A 137 1.24 -11.09 22.73
CA ASN A 137 0.18 -10.58 21.87
C ASN A 137 0.78 -10.00 20.59
N ILE A 138 0.26 -10.45 19.45
CA ILE A 138 0.55 -9.92 18.12
C ILE A 138 -0.75 -9.34 17.59
N ARG A 139 -0.77 -8.03 17.37
CA ARG A 139 -1.95 -7.33 16.86
C ARG A 139 -1.77 -7.05 15.38
N LEU A 140 -2.83 -7.29 14.63
CA LEU A 140 -2.82 -7.34 13.18
C LEU A 140 -3.95 -6.50 12.65
N LEU A 141 -3.60 -5.55 11.81
CA LEU A 141 -4.54 -4.71 11.10
C LEU A 141 -4.60 -5.17 9.64
N VAL A 142 -5.77 -5.57 9.18
CA VAL A 142 -6.05 -5.89 7.79
C VAL A 142 -6.59 -4.65 7.11
N MET A 143 -5.98 -4.25 6.00
CA MET A 143 -6.35 -3.07 5.22
C MET A 143 -6.22 -3.32 3.71
N ASN A 144 -6.80 -2.44 2.90
CA ASN A 144 -6.66 -2.51 1.45
C ASN A 144 -5.19 -2.33 1.01
N ASN A 145 -4.79 -3.04 -0.04
CA ASN A 145 -3.57 -2.73 -0.77
C ASN A 145 -3.85 -1.63 -1.80
N LEU A 146 -3.18 -0.48 -1.68
CA LEU A 146 -3.34 0.62 -2.63
C LEU A 146 -2.69 0.34 -3.98
N LEU A 147 -1.55 -0.35 -3.98
CA LEU A 147 -0.70 -0.52 -5.15
C LEU A 147 -0.68 -2.01 -5.53
N PRO A 148 -1.76 -2.52 -6.15
CA PRO A 148 -1.83 -3.91 -6.51
C PRO A 148 -0.85 -4.24 -7.65
N GLN A 149 -0.24 -5.41 -7.59
CA GLN A 149 0.78 -5.94 -8.49
C GLN A 149 0.26 -6.14 -9.90
N ASN A 150 -1.06 -6.24 -10.08
CA ASN A 150 -1.68 -6.33 -11.40
C ASN A 150 -1.58 -5.02 -12.20
N VAL A 151 -1.14 -3.91 -11.59
CA VAL A 151 -0.83 -2.65 -12.26
C VAL A 151 0.63 -2.28 -12.02
N THR A 152 1.41 -2.18 -13.10
CA THR A 152 2.83 -1.82 -13.00
C THR A 152 3.00 -0.36 -12.57
N MET A 153 3.48 -0.14 -11.35
CA MET A 153 3.85 1.19 -10.86
C MET A 153 5.25 1.56 -11.34
N HIS A 154 5.33 2.58 -12.20
CA HIS A 154 6.58 3.07 -12.78
C HIS A 154 7.29 4.00 -11.81
N GLU A 155 6.53 4.78 -11.05
CA GLU A 155 7.04 5.62 -9.97
C GLU A 155 6.20 5.41 -8.71
N LYS A 156 6.83 5.47 -7.54
CA LYS A 156 6.16 5.42 -6.24
C LYS A 156 6.74 6.48 -5.33
N TYR A 157 5.89 7.22 -4.65
CA TYR A 157 6.28 8.27 -3.72
C TYR A 157 5.54 8.12 -2.39
N ASP A 158 6.26 8.22 -1.28
CA ASP A 158 5.73 8.51 0.04
C ASP A 158 5.92 10.02 0.25
N LEU A 159 4.86 10.81 0.33
CA LEU A 159 4.93 12.28 0.43
C LEU A 159 4.36 12.76 1.77
N LYS A 160 5.06 13.66 2.46
CA LYS A 160 4.61 14.22 3.76
C LYS A 160 4.44 15.75 3.73
N GLY A 161 4.88 16.42 2.67
CA GLY A 161 4.94 17.88 2.58
C GLY A 161 6.09 18.52 3.37
N SER A 162 6.95 17.72 4.02
CA SER A 162 8.15 18.18 4.72
C SER A 162 9.41 17.90 3.89
N THR A 163 10.54 18.52 4.26
CA THR A 163 11.81 18.39 3.51
C THR A 163 12.90 17.64 4.29
N TYR A 164 12.88 17.70 5.63
CA TYR A 164 13.93 17.09 6.44
C TYR A 164 13.89 15.55 6.39
N LYS A 165 14.99 14.93 5.94
CA LYS A 165 15.11 13.46 5.72
C LYS A 165 14.07 12.88 4.76
N ARG A 166 13.58 13.71 3.83
CA ARG A 166 12.61 13.32 2.80
C ARG A 166 13.26 13.06 1.44
N LEU A 167 14.41 12.38 1.47
CA LEU A 167 15.08 11.79 0.31
C LEU A 167 15.15 10.27 0.49
N ALA A 168 14.95 9.52 -0.58
CA ALA A 168 15.11 8.07 -0.57
C ALA A 168 16.55 7.66 -0.25
N SER A 169 16.71 6.59 0.53
CA SER A 169 18.04 6.08 0.87
C SER A 169 18.70 5.44 -0.34
N LYS A 170 20.04 5.31 -0.32
CA LYS A 170 20.79 4.59 -1.38
C LYS A 170 20.30 3.15 -1.54
N ALA A 171 19.98 2.48 -0.43
CA ALA A 171 19.46 1.12 -0.45
C ALA A 171 18.05 1.03 -1.06
N GLU A 172 17.19 2.02 -0.79
CA GLU A 172 15.85 2.10 -1.38
C GLU A 172 15.93 2.34 -2.89
N ARG A 173 16.76 3.30 -3.32
CA ARG A 173 16.98 3.63 -4.74
C ARG A 173 17.57 2.48 -5.56
N ALA A 174 18.26 1.53 -4.92
CA ALA A 174 18.81 0.35 -5.58
C ALA A 174 17.76 -0.75 -5.85
N LYS A 175 16.55 -0.66 -5.31
CA LYS A 175 15.47 -1.61 -5.58
C LYS A 175 14.94 -1.44 -7.00
N ALA A 176 14.44 -2.53 -7.59
CA ALA A 176 13.81 -2.49 -8.92
C ALA A 176 12.56 -1.58 -9.00
N SER A 177 11.87 -1.39 -7.87
CA SER A 177 10.73 -0.49 -7.74
C SER A 177 10.90 0.30 -6.43
N PRO A 178 11.68 1.40 -6.44
CA PRO A 178 11.95 2.18 -5.25
C PRO A 178 10.71 2.97 -4.80
N THR A 179 10.55 3.18 -3.50
CA THR A 179 9.63 4.17 -2.95
C THR A 179 10.39 5.45 -2.64
N LEU A 180 10.17 6.46 -3.47
CA LEU A 180 10.79 7.79 -3.40
C LEU A 180 10.06 8.69 -2.38
N LYS A 181 10.62 9.85 -2.06
CA LYS A 181 10.09 10.81 -1.09
C LYS A 181 9.99 12.23 -1.68
N ASP A 182 9.63 13.21 -0.86
CA ASP A 182 9.31 14.58 -1.26
C ASP A 182 10.42 15.28 -2.05
N LEU A 183 11.68 15.19 -1.62
CA LEU A 183 12.78 15.82 -2.32
C LEU A 183 13.08 15.13 -3.66
N ASP A 184 12.90 13.81 -3.72
CA ASP A 184 13.02 13.05 -4.96
C ASP A 184 11.89 13.45 -5.94
N PHE A 185 10.68 13.69 -5.44
CA PHE A 185 9.53 14.12 -6.25
C PHE A 185 9.77 15.49 -6.86
N ILE A 186 10.26 16.46 -6.07
CA ILE A 186 10.59 17.81 -6.55
C ILE A 186 11.69 17.77 -7.63
N GLU A 187 12.69 16.91 -7.46
CA GLU A 187 13.77 16.71 -8.45
C GLU A 187 13.25 16.09 -9.75
N ASN A 188 12.39 15.07 -9.65
CA ASN A 188 11.86 14.34 -10.81
C ASN A 188 10.77 15.09 -11.57
N HIS A 189 10.03 15.97 -10.90
CA HIS A 189 8.92 16.75 -11.47
C HIS A 189 9.14 18.27 -11.23
N PRO A 190 10.19 18.87 -11.82
CA PRO A 190 10.58 20.26 -11.53
C PRO A 190 9.62 21.31 -12.11
N ASN A 191 8.81 20.94 -13.10
CA ASN A 191 7.88 21.81 -13.80
C ASN A 191 6.44 21.43 -13.41
N GLU A 192 5.76 22.28 -12.63
CA GLU A 192 4.34 22.21 -12.21
C GLU A 192 3.82 20.90 -11.56
N GLY A 193 4.63 19.85 -11.45
CA GLY A 193 4.27 18.59 -10.81
C GLY A 193 3.49 17.64 -11.73
N LEU A 194 2.40 17.06 -11.21
CA LEU A 194 1.55 16.13 -11.96
C LEU A 194 0.37 16.85 -12.60
N SER A 195 0.31 16.85 -13.93
CA SER A 195 -0.87 17.35 -14.66
C SER A 195 -2.09 16.45 -14.40
N MET A 196 -3.22 17.08 -14.12
CA MET A 196 -4.53 16.45 -13.94
C MET A 196 -5.58 17.33 -14.56
N ASP A 197 -6.66 16.73 -15.07
CA ASP A 197 -7.80 17.51 -15.51
C ASP A 197 -8.41 18.28 -14.32
N PRO A 198 -8.96 19.50 -14.53
CA PRO A 198 -9.45 20.34 -13.45
C PRO A 198 -10.51 19.67 -12.56
N VAL A 199 -11.35 18.79 -13.13
CA VAL A 199 -12.43 18.12 -12.39
C VAL A 199 -11.86 17.09 -11.43
N SER A 200 -10.93 16.26 -11.89
CA SER A 200 -10.24 15.27 -11.05
C SER A 200 -9.38 15.96 -9.99
N TYR A 201 -8.68 17.03 -10.35
CA TYR A 201 -7.89 17.83 -9.41
C TYR A 201 -8.77 18.38 -8.28
N ASP A 202 -9.86 19.08 -8.62
CA ASP A 202 -10.78 19.64 -7.64
C ASP A 202 -11.41 18.55 -6.74
N SER A 203 -11.79 17.42 -7.33
CA SER A 203 -12.32 16.28 -6.55
C SER A 203 -11.28 15.72 -5.59
N LEU A 204 -10.03 15.58 -6.02
CA LEU A 204 -8.93 15.06 -5.21
C LEU A 204 -8.60 16.02 -4.06
N ILE A 205 -8.39 17.30 -4.33
CA ILE A 205 -8.03 18.30 -3.32
C ILE A 205 -9.15 18.47 -2.29
N ARG A 206 -10.41 18.44 -2.71
CA ARG A 206 -11.56 18.44 -1.77
C ARG A 206 -11.55 17.21 -0.87
N THR A 207 -11.19 16.06 -1.41
CA THR A 207 -11.14 14.80 -0.65
C THR A 207 -10.00 14.84 0.36
N ILE A 208 -8.78 15.21 -0.07
CA ILE A 208 -7.61 15.38 0.80
C ILE A 208 -7.91 16.37 1.91
N SER A 209 -8.50 17.52 1.59
CA SER A 209 -8.83 18.55 2.58
C SER A 209 -9.79 18.03 3.67
N ARG A 210 -10.78 17.22 3.30
CA ARG A 210 -11.71 16.59 4.26
C ARG A 210 -11.02 15.54 5.11
N ASP A 211 -10.16 14.73 4.51
CA ASP A 211 -9.42 13.68 5.23
C ASP A 211 -8.41 14.30 6.21
N CYS A 212 -7.70 15.38 5.83
CA CYS A 212 -6.83 16.13 6.73
C CYS A 212 -7.59 16.68 7.94
N LEU A 213 -8.82 17.21 7.76
CA LEU A 213 -9.64 17.66 8.89
C LEU A 213 -10.01 16.52 9.85
N VAL A 214 -10.31 15.33 9.31
CA VAL A 214 -10.54 14.13 10.13
C VAL A 214 -9.28 13.78 10.91
N LEU A 215 -8.13 13.66 10.24
CA LEU A 215 -6.86 13.33 10.86
C LEU A 215 -6.47 14.35 11.96
N GLU A 216 -6.64 15.64 11.69
CA GLU A 216 -6.43 16.72 12.64
C GLU A 216 -7.35 16.60 13.87
N SER A 217 -8.65 16.33 13.65
CA SER A 217 -9.61 16.17 14.76
C SER A 217 -9.24 15.05 15.72
N PHE A 218 -8.58 14.01 15.21
CA PHE A 218 -8.06 12.88 15.98
C PHE A 218 -6.62 13.06 16.45
N LYS A 219 -6.01 14.23 16.20
CA LYS A 219 -4.62 14.56 16.54
C LYS A 219 -3.61 13.58 15.94
N ILE A 220 -3.93 13.04 14.78
CA ILE A 220 -3.05 12.15 14.03
C ILE A 220 -2.08 13.01 13.25
N MET A 221 -0.79 12.67 13.31
CA MET A 221 0.27 13.29 12.53
C MET A 221 1.11 12.20 11.88
N ASP A 222 2.16 12.60 11.15
CA ASP A 222 3.13 11.70 10.56
C ASP A 222 2.59 10.66 9.56
N TYR A 223 1.38 10.88 9.05
CA TYR A 223 0.86 10.21 7.86
C TYR A 223 1.58 10.71 6.60
N SER A 224 1.59 9.88 5.56
CA SER A 224 2.10 10.24 4.24
C SER A 224 1.05 9.99 3.17
N LEU A 225 1.07 10.75 2.08
CA LEU A 225 0.33 10.44 0.87
C LEU A 225 1.17 9.46 0.03
N LEU A 226 0.72 8.22 -0.10
CA LEU A 226 1.30 7.23 -1.00
C LEU A 226 0.76 7.47 -2.41
N VAL A 227 1.68 7.75 -3.34
CA VAL A 227 1.37 8.01 -4.74
C VAL A 227 2.04 6.96 -5.61
N GLY A 228 1.25 6.25 -6.41
CA GLY A 228 1.73 5.37 -7.48
C GLY A 228 1.41 5.96 -8.84
N ILE A 229 2.41 6.03 -9.73
CA ILE A 229 2.24 6.53 -11.10
C ILE A 229 2.37 5.36 -12.07
N HIS A 230 1.31 5.12 -12.83
CA HIS A 230 1.28 4.15 -13.92
C HIS A 230 1.27 4.88 -15.26
N ASN A 231 2.31 4.68 -16.06
CA ASN A 231 2.39 5.19 -17.43
C ASN A 231 1.78 4.16 -18.39
N VAL A 232 0.65 4.53 -19.02
CA VAL A 232 -0.10 3.63 -19.88
C VAL A 232 0.71 3.28 -21.13
N GLU A 233 1.40 4.26 -21.72
CA GLU A 233 2.11 4.11 -22.99
C GLU A 233 3.30 3.15 -22.89
N LEU A 234 4.08 3.26 -21.80
CA LEU A 234 5.20 2.37 -21.52
C LEU A 234 4.78 0.91 -21.37
N THR A 235 3.54 0.66 -20.96
CA THR A 235 3.02 -0.70 -20.76
C THR A 235 2.48 -1.31 -22.06
N THR A 236 1.86 -0.49 -22.93
CA THR A 236 1.37 -0.94 -24.25
C THR A 236 2.47 -1.11 -25.31
N GLY A 237 3.58 -0.38 -25.21
CA GLY A 237 4.69 -0.44 -26.18
C GLY A 237 5.51 -1.74 -26.15
N GLY A 238 5.37 -2.57 -25.11
CA GLY A 238 6.12 -3.82 -24.95
C GLY A 238 5.61 -5.03 -25.74
N ARG A 239 4.48 -4.92 -26.47
CA ARG A 239 3.89 -6.05 -27.24
C ARG A 239 4.19 -6.07 -28.74
N TYR A 240 4.89 -5.06 -29.28
CA TYR A 240 5.33 -5.04 -30.68
C TYR A 240 6.85 -4.86 -30.77
N GLN A 241 7.60 -5.86 -30.34
CA GLN A 241 8.92 -6.11 -30.92
C GLN A 241 8.85 -7.46 -31.64
N THR A 242 8.26 -7.46 -32.82
CA THR A 242 8.53 -8.51 -33.80
C THR A 242 10.02 -8.43 -34.12
N ALA A 243 10.73 -9.53 -33.88
CA ALA A 243 12.14 -9.70 -34.23
C ALA A 243 12.39 -9.25 -35.68
N PRO A 244 13.53 -8.60 -35.98
CA PRO A 244 13.83 -8.20 -37.33
C PRO A 244 14.03 -9.45 -38.19
N VAL A 245 13.14 -9.62 -39.17
CA VAL A 245 13.33 -10.56 -40.27
C VAL A 245 14.51 -10.06 -41.08
N LYS A 246 15.55 -10.88 -41.20
CA LYS A 246 16.64 -10.65 -42.15
C LYS A 246 16.06 -10.76 -43.56
N GLN A 247 16.22 -9.72 -44.37
CA GLN A 247 16.06 -9.81 -45.81
C GLN A 247 17.38 -9.37 -46.45
N ASP A 248 17.98 -10.31 -47.17
CA ASP A 248 19.19 -10.15 -47.95
C ASP A 248 18.92 -9.41 -49.27
N SER A 249 19.93 -8.65 -49.73
CA SER A 249 20.22 -8.16 -51.10
C SER A 249 19.26 -7.13 -51.73
N GLU A 250 19.64 -6.15 -52.57
CA GLU A 250 20.89 -5.52 -53.05
C GLU A 250 20.43 -4.26 -53.86
N ASP A 251 21.30 -3.24 -53.90
CA ASP A 251 21.49 -2.22 -54.96
C ASP A 251 20.52 -1.05 -55.29
N GLU A 252 21.09 0.16 -55.07
CA GLU A 252 21.24 1.34 -55.96
C GLU A 252 20.30 2.59 -55.93
N VAL A 253 20.93 3.71 -55.51
CA VAL A 253 21.02 5.09 -56.07
C VAL A 253 19.88 6.14 -55.85
N ASP A 254 20.21 7.09 -54.95
CA ASP A 254 20.14 8.58 -54.98
C ASP A 254 19.09 9.35 -55.80
N HIS A 255 18.31 10.22 -55.12
CA HIS A 255 18.22 11.68 -55.38
C HIS A 255 17.35 12.43 -54.33
N GLY A 256 17.96 13.43 -53.69
CA GLY A 256 17.48 14.82 -53.54
C GLY A 256 16.15 15.15 -52.83
N ASP A 257 16.28 15.79 -51.67
CA ASP A 257 15.54 16.94 -51.12
C ASP A 257 13.99 17.01 -51.17
N ASP A 258 13.35 16.91 -49.99
CA ASP A 258 12.53 18.01 -49.43
C ASP A 258 12.01 17.66 -48.02
N LEU A 259 12.42 18.45 -47.02
CA LEU A 259 11.93 18.40 -45.64
C LEU A 259 10.68 19.27 -45.47
N PRO A 260 9.57 18.76 -44.89
CA PRO A 260 8.67 19.57 -44.11
C PRO A 260 8.95 19.36 -42.61
N SER A 261 9.23 20.46 -41.94
CA SER A 261 9.35 20.57 -40.48
C SER A 261 8.08 20.05 -39.79
N THR A 262 8.14 18.85 -39.23
CA THR A 262 7.13 18.34 -38.31
C THR A 262 7.41 18.92 -36.93
N SER A 263 6.57 19.86 -36.52
CA SER A 263 6.46 20.28 -35.12
C SER A 263 6.23 19.05 -34.26
N ARG A 264 7.25 18.71 -33.47
CA ARG A 264 7.23 17.61 -32.50
C ARG A 264 6.30 18.03 -31.37
N GLY A 265 5.00 17.80 -31.55
CA GLY A 265 4.02 17.91 -30.47
C GLY A 265 4.47 17.00 -29.34
N GLU A 266 4.66 17.58 -28.16
CA GLU A 266 4.90 16.82 -26.94
C GLU A 266 3.70 15.88 -26.74
N SER A 267 3.93 14.59 -26.97
CA SER A 267 2.94 13.55 -26.70
C SER A 267 2.69 13.55 -25.19
N GLU A 268 1.56 14.13 -24.79
CA GLU A 268 1.11 14.20 -23.41
C GLU A 268 0.89 12.77 -22.89
N GLN A 269 1.88 12.25 -22.18
CA GLN A 269 1.90 10.87 -21.73
C GLN A 269 0.71 10.59 -20.80
N ARG A 270 -0.16 9.67 -21.18
CA ARG A 270 -1.31 9.28 -20.34
C ARG A 270 -0.83 8.56 -19.08
N LYS A 271 -0.81 9.29 -17.96
CA LYS A 271 -0.50 8.75 -16.62
C LYS A 271 -1.80 8.48 -15.85
N ARG A 272 -1.87 7.36 -15.15
CA ARG A 272 -2.85 7.10 -14.09
C ARG A 272 -2.17 7.24 -12.75
N VAL A 273 -2.77 8.00 -11.85
CA VAL A 273 -2.25 8.26 -10.50
C VAL A 273 -3.13 7.56 -9.48
N CYS A 274 -2.54 6.67 -8.69
CA CYS A 274 -3.18 6.05 -7.53
C CYS A 274 -2.70 6.77 -6.28
N ILE A 275 -3.63 7.22 -5.43
CA ILE A 275 -3.33 8.05 -4.26
C ILE A 275 -4.06 7.47 -3.05
N SER A 276 -3.37 7.31 -1.93
CA SER A 276 -4.02 7.15 -0.63
C SER A 276 -3.17 7.72 0.49
N GLU A 277 -3.79 7.95 1.64
CA GLU A 277 -3.05 8.29 2.85
C GLU A 277 -2.56 6.99 3.51
N ASN A 278 -1.25 6.87 3.69
CA ASN A 278 -0.62 5.87 4.52
C ASN A 278 -0.72 6.29 5.98
N TYR A 279 -1.42 5.47 6.74
CA TYR A 279 -1.53 5.64 8.18
C TYR A 279 -0.36 4.97 8.90
N VAL A 280 0.45 5.79 9.55
CA VAL A 280 1.33 5.36 10.63
C VAL A 280 0.81 6.03 11.89
N ALA A 281 0.10 5.27 12.74
CA ALA A 281 -0.13 5.71 14.10
C ALA A 281 1.23 5.66 14.81
N GLU A 282 1.82 6.81 15.10
CA GLU A 282 2.87 6.92 16.12
C GLU A 282 2.32 7.60 17.38
#